data_AF-A0A0N8PSB4-F1
#
_entry.id   AF-A0A0N8PSB4-F1
#
_cell.length_a   1.000
_cell.length_b   1.000
_cell.length_c   1.000
_cell.angle_alpha   90.00
_cell.angle_beta   90.00
_cell.angle_gamma   90.00
#
_symmetry.space_group_name_H-M   'P 1'
#
loop_
_entity.id
_entity.type
_entity.pdbx_description
1 polymer ?
#
loop_
_entity_poly.entity_id
_entity_poly.type
_entity_poly.pdbx_seq_one_letter_code
_entity_poly.pdbx_strand_id
1 'polypeptide(L)'
;MAAKLSTRELCALARTAGYEVLEATQLRPNRWSLLLRNPAGTVLLVLAQARPLITAADVQDLADLVRLRPAVHGVLLAIDGAFSPAAQRTFAELANERLHLASSLPPAAGTPLPAGAALQTGR
;
A
#
# COMPACT_ATOMS: atom_id res chain seq x y z
N MET A 1 -14.73 18.92 0.77
CA MET A 1 -14.78 18.24 2.07
C MET A 1 -14.03 16.92 1.92
N ALA A 2 -12.81 16.82 2.42
CA ALA A 2 -12.12 15.52 2.44
C ALA A 2 -12.83 14.66 3.49
N ALA A 3 -13.41 13.54 3.07
CA ALA A 3 -13.96 12.57 4.00
C ALA A 3 -12.83 12.17 4.97
N LYS A 4 -13.11 12.20 6.27
CA LYS A 4 -12.13 11.85 7.30
C LYS A 4 -11.89 10.34 7.24
N LEU A 5 -10.94 9.94 6.40
CA LEU A 5 -10.60 8.54 6.18
C LEU A 5 -10.39 7.84 7.53
N SER A 6 -11.20 6.83 7.78
CA SER A 6 -11.18 6.02 8.99
C SER A 6 -10.68 4.62 8.69
N THR A 7 -10.23 3.91 9.72
CA THR A 7 -9.87 2.49 9.62
C THR A 7 -11.01 1.67 9.03
N ARG A 8 -12.27 1.99 9.39
CA ARG A 8 -13.46 1.30 8.88
C ARG A 8 -13.64 1.47 7.37
N GLU A 9 -13.43 2.69 6.85
CA GLU A 9 -13.52 2.97 5.41
C GLU A 9 -12.40 2.28 4.64
N LEU A 10 -11.18 2.26 5.18
CA LEU A 10 -10.07 1.51 4.59
C LEU A 10 -10.34 -0.01 4.55
N CYS A 11 -10.90 -0.57 5.62
CA CYS A 11 -11.33 -1.97 5.63
C CYS A 11 -12.44 -2.24 4.61
N ALA A 12 -13.38 -1.31 4.44
CA ALA A 12 -14.43 -1.44 3.42
C ALA A 12 -13.82 -1.42 2.01
N LEU A 13 -12.91 -0.47 1.72
CA LEU A 13 -12.16 -0.42 0.46
C LEU A 13 -11.42 -1.73 0.18
N ALA A 14 -10.73 -2.30 1.17
CA ALA A 14 -10.03 -3.57 1.04
C ALA A 14 -10.97 -4.74 0.70
N ARG A 15 -12.12 -4.82 1.39
CA ARG A 15 -13.12 -5.86 1.12
C ARG A 15 -13.77 -5.70 -0.25
N THR A 16 -14.09 -4.47 -0.66
CA THR A 16 -14.64 -4.19 -1.99
C THR A 16 -13.65 -4.52 -3.09
N ALA A 17 -12.34 -4.36 -2.85
CA ALA A 17 -11.29 -4.81 -3.76
C ALA A 17 -11.11 -6.34 -3.78
N GLY A 18 -11.83 -7.09 -2.93
CA GLY A 18 -11.82 -8.56 -2.89
C GLY A 18 -10.80 -9.16 -1.92
N TYR A 19 -10.22 -8.37 -1.02
CA TYR A 19 -9.34 -8.89 0.03
C TYR A 19 -10.10 -9.25 1.30
N GLU A 20 -9.59 -10.26 1.99
CA GLU A 20 -9.86 -10.48 3.40
C GLU A 20 -8.96 -9.57 4.23
N VAL A 21 -9.54 -8.87 5.22
CA VAL A 21 -8.79 -8.03 6.15
C VAL A 21 -8.43 -8.86 7.37
N LEU A 22 -7.15 -9.19 7.54
CA LEU A 22 -6.63 -9.93 8.69
C LEU A 22 -6.38 -9.01 9.88
N GLU A 23 -5.81 -7.83 9.63
CA GLU A 23 -5.54 -6.82 10.64
C GLU A 23 -5.68 -5.42 10.03
N ALA A 24 -6.14 -4.45 10.82
CA ALA A 24 -6.16 -3.05 10.44
C ALA A 24 -5.92 -2.16 11.65
N THR A 25 -4.83 -1.40 11.61
CA THR A 25 -4.35 -0.60 12.72
C THR A 25 -4.04 0.82 12.26
N GLN A 26 -4.57 1.82 12.96
CA GLN A 26 -4.19 3.21 12.74
C GLN A 26 -2.90 3.50 13.52
N LEU A 27 -1.82 3.81 12.79
CA LEU A 27 -0.52 4.09 13.39
C LEU A 27 -0.39 5.56 13.79
N ARG A 28 -0.95 6.46 12.98
CA ARG A 28 -1.02 7.92 13.17
C ARG A 28 -2.31 8.46 12.54
N PRO A 29 -2.70 9.72 12.80
CA PRO A 29 -3.92 10.30 12.23
C PRO A 29 -4.07 10.15 10.70
N ASN A 30 -2.95 10.17 9.96
CA ASN A 30 -2.91 10.07 8.50
C ASN A 30 -2.18 8.82 7.97
N ARG A 31 -1.92 7.83 8.84
CA ARG A 31 -1.17 6.61 8.47
C ARG A 31 -1.79 5.37 9.10
N TRP A 32 -2.08 4.39 8.25
CA TRP A 32 -2.65 3.11 8.64
C TRP A 32 -1.81 1.96 8.13
N SER A 33 -1.86 0.84 8.84
CA SER A 33 -1.33 -0.44 8.42
C SER A 33 -2.50 -1.41 8.28
N LEU A 34 -2.59 -2.07 7.14
CA LEU A 34 -3.52 -3.17 6.92
C LEU A 34 -2.74 -4.43 6.54
N LEU A 35 -3.11 -5.55 7.13
CA LEU A 35 -2.69 -6.87 6.71
C LEU A 35 -3.85 -7.51 5.97
N LEU A 36 -3.68 -7.76 4.68
CA LEU A 36 -4.70 -8.26 3.79
C LEU A 36 -4.31 -9.63 3.25
N ARG A 37 -5.31 -10.46 2.94
CA ARG A 37 -5.12 -11.73 2.25
C ARG A 37 -5.95 -11.74 0.97
N ASN A 38 -5.33 -12.05 -0.15
CA ASN A 38 -6.06 -12.25 -1.40
C ASN A 38 -6.68 -13.66 -1.45
N PRO A 39 -7.62 -13.93 -2.39
CA PRO A 39 -8.21 -15.26 -2.55
C PRO A 39 -7.19 -16.37 -2.88
N ALA A 40 -6.03 -16.03 -3.42
CA ALA A 40 -4.93 -16.97 -3.70
C ALA A 40 -4.06 -17.29 -2.46
N GLY A 41 -4.35 -16.70 -1.30
CA GLY A 41 -3.61 -16.90 -0.05
C GLY A 41 -2.37 -16.02 0.14
N THR A 42 -2.05 -15.15 -0.83
CA THR A 42 -0.97 -14.16 -0.70
C THR A 42 -1.31 -13.13 0.36
N VAL A 43 -0.35 -12.83 1.22
CA VAL A 43 -0.47 -11.82 2.28
C VAL A 43 0.16 -10.51 1.83
N LEU A 44 -0.57 -9.43 2.07
CA LEU A 44 -0.22 -8.06 1.69
C LEU A 44 -0.17 -7.17 2.92
N LEU A 45 0.95 -6.48 3.10
CA LEU A 45 1.07 -5.38 4.06
C LEU A 45 0.86 -4.07 3.31
N VAL A 46 -0.25 -3.41 3.59
CA VAL A 46 -0.59 -2.12 3.01
C VAL A 46 -0.32 -1.02 4.03
N LEU A 47 0.60 -0.11 3.71
CA LEU A 47 0.73 1.15 4.42
C LEU A 47 -0.07 2.22 3.66
N ALA A 48 -1.24 2.57 4.18
CA ALA A 48 -2.06 3.64 3.61
C ALA A 48 -1.69 4.98 4.25
N GLN A 49 -1.46 5.99 3.42
CA GLN A 49 -1.12 7.35 3.85
C GLN A 49 -2.04 8.39 3.21
N ALA A 50 -2.75 9.15 4.05
CA ALA A 50 -3.62 10.26 3.64
C ALA A 50 -2.89 11.59 3.84
N ARG A 51 -1.87 11.85 3.01
CA ARG A 51 -1.09 13.09 3.04
C ARG A 51 -0.81 13.57 1.62
N PRO A 52 -0.65 14.89 1.38
CA PRO A 52 -0.47 15.41 0.02
C PRO A 52 0.75 14.84 -0.70
N LEU A 53 1.84 14.60 0.05
CA LEU A 53 3.11 14.14 -0.52
C LEU A 53 3.74 13.05 0.34
N ILE A 54 3.92 11.88 -0.25
CA ILE A 54 4.62 10.72 0.33
C ILE A 54 6.10 10.76 -0.08
N THR A 55 6.98 10.41 0.85
CA THR A 55 8.43 10.67 0.76
C THR A 55 9.25 9.39 0.68
N ALA A 56 10.55 9.53 0.39
CA ALA A 56 11.50 8.42 0.37
C ALA A 56 11.56 7.66 1.71
N ALA A 57 11.41 8.36 2.84
CA ALA A 57 11.37 7.75 4.16
C ALA A 57 10.19 6.77 4.28
N ASP A 58 9.03 7.10 3.71
CA ASP A 58 7.85 6.23 3.74
C ASP A 58 8.07 4.94 2.91
N VAL A 59 8.84 5.04 1.82
CA VAL A 59 9.24 3.89 1.00
C VAL A 59 10.23 3.01 1.76
N GLN A 60 11.23 3.61 2.41
CA GLN A 60 12.22 2.88 3.20
C GLN A 60 11.58 2.16 4.39
N ASP A 61 10.66 2.82 5.10
CA ASP A 61 9.88 2.22 6.18
C ASP A 61 9.16 0.94 5.72
N LEU A 62 8.50 0.99 4.55
CA LEU A 62 7.82 -0.18 3.99
C LEU A 62 8.83 -1.29 3.65
N ALA A 63 9.95 -0.92 3.03
CA ALA A 63 10.99 -1.86 2.64
C ALA A 63 11.55 -2.63 3.84
N ASP A 64 11.78 -1.93 4.96
CA ASP A 64 12.25 -2.55 6.19
C ASP A 64 11.20 -3.50 6.79
N LEU A 65 9.92 -3.14 6.78
CA LEU A 65 8.85 -4.03 7.24
C LEU A 65 8.71 -5.31 6.39
N VAL A 66 8.83 -5.19 5.07
CA VAL A 66 8.76 -6.33 4.14
C VAL A 66 10.01 -7.20 4.20
N ARG A 67 11.16 -6.61 4.50
CA ARG A 67 12.40 -7.34 4.74
C ARG A 67 12.32 -8.22 5.99
N LEU A 68 11.63 -7.76 7.04
CA LEU A 68 11.40 -8.53 8.26
C LEU A 68 10.34 -9.64 8.09
N ARG A 69 9.55 -9.62 7.01
CA ARG A 69 8.44 -10.56 6.76
C ARG A 69 8.52 -11.13 5.34
N PRO A 70 9.34 -12.17 5.10
CA PRO A 70 9.65 -12.65 3.75
C PRO A 70 8.42 -13.11 2.95
N ALA A 71 7.37 -13.61 3.60
CA ALA A 71 6.15 -14.10 2.95
C ALA A 71 5.12 -13.01 2.59
N VAL A 72 5.45 -11.73 2.79
CA VAL A 72 4.51 -10.62 2.62
C VAL A 72 4.96 -9.69 1.51
N HIS A 73 4.01 -9.28 0.67
CA HIS A 73 4.19 -8.21 -0.31
C HIS A 73 3.82 -6.86 0.33
N GLY A 74 4.60 -5.82 0.07
CA GLY A 74 4.36 -4.48 0.58
C GLY A 74 3.71 -3.58 -0.45
N VAL A 75 2.69 -2.84 -0.04
CA VAL A 75 2.07 -1.79 -0.85
C VAL A 75 2.09 -0.48 -0.06
N LEU A 76 2.69 0.56 -0.63
CA LEU A 76 2.52 1.92 -0.13
C LEU A 76 1.37 2.55 -0.90
N LEU A 77 0.27 2.85 -0.20
CA LEU A 77 -0.95 3.36 -0.79
C LEU A 77 -1.11 4.86 -0.50
N ALA A 78 -1.07 5.67 -1.54
CA ALA A 78 -1.33 7.11 -1.48
C ALA A 78 -2.83 7.38 -1.57
N ILE A 79 -3.43 7.84 -0.46
CA ILE A 79 -4.83 8.25 -0.42
C ILE A 79 -4.90 9.76 -0.61
N ASP A 80 -5.53 10.22 -1.69
CA ASP A 80 -5.67 11.64 -2.05
C ASP A 80 -4.33 12.41 -2.06
N GLY A 81 -3.24 11.70 -2.38
CA GLY A 81 -1.87 12.22 -2.36
C GLY A 81 -1.04 11.68 -3.52
N ALA A 82 0.21 12.13 -3.59
CA ALA A 82 1.15 11.70 -4.61
C ALA A 82 2.49 11.28 -4.01
N PHE A 83 3.24 10.45 -4.73
CA PHE A 83 4.62 10.10 -4.41
C PHE A 83 5.56 11.19 -4.91
N SER A 84 6.46 11.68 -4.05
CA SER A 84 7.49 12.61 -4.47
C SER A 84 8.47 11.98 -5.46
N PRO A 85 9.19 12.78 -6.27
CA PRO A 85 10.24 12.26 -7.15
C PRO A 85 11.31 11.48 -6.39
N ALA A 86 11.64 11.91 -5.18
CA ALA A 86 12.58 11.18 -4.31
C ALA A 86 12.02 9.82 -3.88
N ALA A 87 10.72 9.72 -3.56
CA ALA A 87 10.09 8.45 -3.22
C ALA A 87 10.11 7.47 -4.41
N GLN A 88 9.79 7.95 -5.60
CA GLN A 88 9.83 7.14 -6.82
C GLN A 88 11.25 6.66 -7.14
N ARG A 89 12.25 7.54 -6.96
CA ARG A 89 13.66 7.19 -7.13
C ARG A 89 14.11 6.12 -6.14
N THR A 90 13.82 6.30 -4.84
CA THR A 90 14.16 5.31 -3.81
C THR A 90 13.49 3.97 -4.09
N PHE A 91 12.22 3.96 -4.53
CA PHE A 91 11.54 2.74 -4.91
C PHE A 91 12.25 2.01 -6.07
N ALA A 92 12.66 2.75 -7.11
CA ALA A 92 13.41 2.20 -8.24
C ALA A 92 14.79 1.67 -7.81
N GLU A 93 15.50 2.38 -6.95
CA GLU A 93 16.84 2.01 -6.45
C GLU A 93 16.80 0.76 -5.55
N LEU A 94 15.73 0.57 -4.78
CA LEU A 94 15.55 -0.64 -3.97
C LEU A 94 15.37 -1.90 -4.82
N ALA A 95 14.83 -1.76 -6.05
CA ALA A 95 14.60 -2.84 -7.00
C ALA A 95 13.94 -4.10 -6.39
N ASN A 96 13.09 -3.91 -5.37
CA ASN A 96 12.48 -5.01 -4.63
C ASN A 96 11.12 -5.36 -5.25
N GLU A 97 11.07 -6.52 -5.89
CA GLU A 97 9.88 -7.02 -6.59
C GLU A 97 8.64 -7.17 -5.72
N ARG A 98 8.82 -7.29 -4.39
CA ARG A 98 7.74 -7.43 -3.42
C ARG A 98 7.16 -6.08 -2.96
N LEU A 99 7.75 -4.96 -3.38
CA LEU A 99 7.26 -3.62 -3.06
C LEU A 99 6.47 -3.05 -4.23
N HIS A 100 5.39 -2.34 -3.90
CA HIS A 100 4.57 -1.65 -4.88
C HIS A 100 4.18 -0.27 -4.35
N LEU A 101 4.17 0.73 -5.25
CA LEU A 101 3.57 2.03 -5.01
C LEU A 101 2.22 2.08 -5.72
N ALA A 102 1.18 2.53 -5.03
CA ALA A 102 -0.15 2.62 -5.61
C ALA A 102 -0.92 3.86 -5.14
N SER A 103 -1.73 4.44 -6.02
CA SER A 103 -2.71 5.49 -5.68
C SER A 103 -4.11 4.91 -5.41
N SER A 104 -4.34 3.66 -5.78
CA SER A 104 -5.55 2.91 -5.45
C SER A 104 -5.18 1.50 -5.04
N LEU A 105 -5.97 0.89 -4.17
CA LEU A 105 -5.74 -0.51 -3.81
C LEU A 105 -6.03 -1.38 -5.04
N PRO A 106 -5.07 -2.22 -5.49
CA PRO A 106 -5.26 -3.06 -6.66
C PRO A 106 -6.30 -4.16 -6.39
N PRO A 107 -7.11 -4.59 -7.37
CA PRO A 107 -8.09 -5.64 -7.17
C PRO A 107 -7.42 -6.98 -6.81
N ALA A 108 -8.02 -7.72 -5.88
CA ALA A 108 -7.50 -9.00 -5.39
C ALA A 108 -7.67 -10.15 -6.39
N ALA A 109 -8.67 -10.04 -7.28
CA ALA A 109 -8.96 -11.01 -8.33
C ALA A 109 -8.53 -10.41 -9.68
N GLY A 110 -7.43 -10.90 -10.24
CA GLY A 110 -7.13 -10.67 -11.66
C GLY A 110 -5.72 -10.25 -12.02
N THR A 111 -4.79 -10.07 -11.08
CA THR A 111 -3.39 -9.83 -11.45
C THR A 111 -2.48 -10.25 -10.31
N PRO A 112 -1.45 -11.09 -10.55
CA PRO A 112 -0.30 -11.08 -9.66
C PRO A 112 0.16 -9.63 -9.59
N LEU A 113 0.35 -9.08 -8.39
CA LEU A 113 0.92 -7.75 -8.25
C LEU A 113 2.18 -7.70 -9.10
N PRO A 114 2.23 -6.88 -10.16
CA PRO A 114 3.37 -6.90 -11.07
C PRO A 114 4.61 -6.54 -10.26
N ALA A 115 5.58 -7.45 -10.26
CA ALA A 115 6.84 -7.32 -9.54
C ALA A 115 7.42 -5.92 -9.73
N GLY A 116 7.56 -5.16 -8.64
CA GLY A 116 8.20 -3.84 -8.67
C GLY A 116 7.51 -2.74 -9.50
N ALA A 117 6.22 -2.84 -9.83
CA ALA A 117 5.55 -1.79 -10.60
C ALA A 117 4.94 -0.69 -9.71
N ALA A 118 5.06 0.56 -10.16
CA ALA A 118 4.23 1.67 -9.70
C ALA A 118 2.87 1.57 -10.39
N LEU A 119 1.85 1.12 -9.66
CA LEU A 119 0.48 1.03 -10.15
C LEU A 119 -0.16 2.42 -10.12
N GLN A 120 0.06 3.19 -11.18
CA GLN A 120 -0.70 4.41 -11.46
C GLN A 120 -1.97 4.01 -12.21
N THR A 121 -3.10 3.97 -11.51
CA THR A 121 -4.40 3.94 -12.16
C THR A 121 -4.68 5.34 -12.71
N GLY A 122 -4.68 5.42 -14.05
CA GLY A 122 -4.92 6.66 -14.79
C GLY A 122 -6.25 7.32 -14.44
N ARG A 123 -6.22 8.67 -14.42
CA ARG A 123 -7.41 9.53 -14.36
C ARG A 123 -8.31 9.34 -15.57
#